data_AF-U7Q1K5-F1
#
_entry.id   AF-U7Q1K5-F1
#
_cell.length_a   1.000
_cell.length_b   1.000
_cell.length_c   1.000
_cell.angle_alpha   90.00
_cell.angle_beta   90.00
_cell.angle_gamma   90.00
#
_symmetry.space_group_name_H-M   'P 1'
#
loop_
_entity.id
_entity.type
_entity.pdbx_description
1 polymer ?
#
loop_
_entity_poly.entity_id
_entity_poly.type
_entity_poly.pdbx_seq_one_letter_code
_entity_poly.pdbx_strand_id
1 'polypeptide(L)'
;MVDSNPNLIQDDLRQRNAIPLILIHDGSGTIFSYYILDNIDRKLLGIANPRFKSGIPWAGGLREMATIYAGLVASAILSGPVILGGWSLGGLLALETAHVLSQSYPDVSVAGLVLVDSVYPLPPKAGWSVPGMRLAERRIEWPATTTRATKICVERCFKEAYRMMTAYFTSTSTAKIDD
;
A
#
# COMPACT_ATOMS: atom_id res chain seq x y z
N MET A 1 -15.81 2.01 10.08
CA MET A 1 -15.00 3.21 10.30
C MET A 1 -14.01 3.30 9.16
N VAL A 2 -14.25 4.17 8.19
CA VAL A 2 -13.18 4.76 7.37
C VAL A 2 -13.68 6.17 7.11
N ASP A 3 -13.86 6.93 8.19
CA ASP A 3 -14.55 8.23 8.11
C ASP A 3 -13.61 9.29 7.52
N SER A 4 -12.30 8.99 7.47
CA SER A 4 -11.27 9.71 6.74
C SER A 4 -10.34 8.75 5.98
N ASN A 5 -9.65 9.25 4.95
CA ASN A 5 -8.56 8.54 4.30
C ASN A 5 -7.54 9.61 3.82
N PRO A 6 -6.29 9.63 4.32
CA PRO A 6 -5.68 8.71 5.29
C PRO A 6 -6.33 8.73 6.68
N ASN A 7 -6.29 7.61 7.40
CA ASN A 7 -6.80 7.47 8.77
C ASN A 7 -5.68 7.76 9.78
N LEU A 8 -5.96 8.50 10.84
CA LEU A 8 -5.03 8.62 11.96
C LEU A 8 -5.02 7.33 12.79
N ILE A 9 -3.84 6.73 12.96
CA ILE A 9 -3.65 5.48 13.71
C ILE A 9 -2.93 5.78 15.04
N GLN A 10 -1.84 6.55 14.99
CA GLN A 10 -1.11 6.99 16.17
C GLN A 10 -0.81 8.48 16.05
N ASP A 11 -0.90 9.21 17.17
CA ASP A 11 -0.55 10.62 17.26
C ASP A 11 0.19 10.88 18.57
N ASP A 12 1.49 10.55 18.58
CA ASP A 12 2.33 10.87 19.73
C ASP A 12 2.69 12.36 19.74
N LEU A 13 1.90 13.12 20.49
CA LEU A 13 2.08 14.56 20.65
C LEU A 13 3.43 14.94 21.31
N ARG A 14 4.16 13.99 21.90
CA ARG A 14 5.51 14.23 22.45
C ARG A 14 6.57 14.34 21.35
N GLN A 15 6.30 13.77 20.18
CA GLN A 15 7.22 13.72 19.03
C GLN A 15 6.65 14.49 17.83
N ARG A 16 6.05 15.67 18.06
CA ARG A 16 5.44 16.50 16.99
C ARG A 16 6.40 16.88 15.85
N ASN A 17 7.70 16.92 16.11
CA ASN A 17 8.73 17.24 15.12
C ASN A 17 9.24 16.00 14.37
N ALA A 18 8.85 14.79 14.78
CA ALA A 18 9.21 13.58 14.05
C ALA A 18 8.48 13.54 12.71
N ILE A 19 9.20 13.17 11.66
CA ILE A 19 8.65 13.05 10.31
C ILE A 19 7.46 12.06 10.33
N PRO A 20 6.27 12.43 9.84
CA PRO A 20 5.12 11.54 9.84
C PRO A 20 5.38 10.29 8.98
N LEU A 21 4.83 9.15 9.39
CA LEU A 21 4.82 7.91 8.61
C LEU A 21 3.41 7.68 8.06
N ILE A 22 3.31 7.38 6.77
CA ILE A 22 2.06 6.95 6.15
C ILE A 22 2.22 5.52 5.62
N LEU A 23 1.43 4.59 6.15
CA LEU A 23 1.43 3.19 5.74
C LEU A 23 0.24 2.88 4.84
N ILE A 24 0.51 2.30 3.67
CA ILE A 24 -0.52 1.93 2.68
C ILE A 24 -0.96 0.48 2.90
N HIS A 25 -2.25 0.20 2.75
CA HIS A 25 -2.84 -1.13 2.94
C HIS A 25 -2.11 -2.25 2.16
N ASP A 26 -2.19 -3.47 2.67
CA ASP A 26 -1.69 -4.68 2.02
C ASP A 26 -2.67 -5.20 0.94
N GLY A 27 -2.48 -6.42 0.43
CA GLY A 27 -3.40 -7.00 -0.56
C GLY A 27 -4.87 -7.10 -0.10
N SER A 28 -5.15 -7.02 1.21
CA SER A 28 -6.51 -7.10 1.76
C SER A 28 -7.35 -5.85 1.47
N GLY A 29 -6.71 -4.73 1.16
CA GLY A 29 -7.38 -3.43 1.06
C GLY A 29 -7.59 -2.73 2.41
N THR A 30 -7.14 -3.33 3.52
CA THR A 30 -7.36 -2.83 4.89
C THR A 30 -6.07 -2.38 5.56
N ILE A 31 -6.20 -1.53 6.58
CA ILE A 31 -5.09 -1.04 7.41
C ILE A 31 -5.14 -1.61 8.83
N PHE A 32 -5.92 -2.67 9.06
CA PHE A 32 -6.12 -3.25 10.39
C PHE A 32 -4.78 -3.66 11.04
N SER A 33 -3.86 -4.24 10.27
CA SER A 33 -2.55 -4.65 10.75
C SER A 33 -1.70 -3.50 11.33
N TYR A 34 -2.01 -2.25 10.98
CA TYR A 34 -1.29 -1.09 11.52
C TYR A 34 -1.85 -0.61 12.87
N TYR A 35 -3.10 -0.97 13.21
CA TYR A 35 -3.69 -0.67 14.52
C TYR A 35 -3.17 -1.57 15.64
N ILE A 36 -2.51 -2.69 15.31
CA ILE A 36 -1.91 -3.61 16.28
C ILE A 36 -0.40 -3.37 16.48
N LEU A 37 0.16 -2.33 15.85
CA LEU A 37 1.53 -1.92 16.10
C LEU A 37 1.61 -1.22 17.46
N ASP A 38 2.67 -1.50 18.20
CA ASP A 38 3.07 -0.70 19.36
C ASP A 38 3.34 0.76 18.93
N ASN A 39 3.45 1.66 19.91
CA ASN A 39 3.80 3.06 19.63
C ASN A 39 5.11 3.14 18.85
N ILE A 40 5.12 3.83 17.71
CA ILE A 40 6.31 4.00 16.86
C ILE A 40 6.96 5.39 17.03
N ASP A 41 6.56 6.13 18.08
CA ASP A 41 7.12 7.42 18.48
C ASP A 41 7.07 8.50 17.36
N ARG A 42 6.02 8.46 16.53
CA ARG A 42 5.71 9.47 15.50
C ARG A 42 4.25 9.41 15.08
N LYS A 43 3.78 10.46 14.42
CA LYS A 43 2.45 10.45 13.78
C LYS A 43 2.38 9.35 12.71
N LEU A 44 1.40 8.45 12.86
CA LEU A 44 1.14 7.35 11.93
C LEU A 44 -0.23 7.51 11.28
N LEU A 45 -0.24 7.58 9.95
CA LEU A 45 -1.45 7.56 9.15
C LEU A 45 -1.54 6.26 8.34
N GLY A 46 -2.76 5.78 8.08
CA GLY A 46 -3.01 4.60 7.26
C GLY A 46 -3.88 4.91 6.03
N ILE A 47 -3.43 4.51 4.85
CA ILE A 47 -4.24 4.59 3.62
C ILE A 47 -4.91 3.24 3.36
N ALA A 48 -6.23 3.20 3.54
CA ALA A 48 -7.07 2.06 3.16
C ALA A 48 -7.47 2.13 1.68
N ASN A 49 -7.85 1.00 1.09
CA ASN A 49 -8.32 0.99 -0.29
C ASN A 49 -9.66 1.78 -0.40
N PRO A 50 -9.71 2.94 -1.09
CA PRO A 50 -10.93 3.73 -1.20
C PRO A 50 -12.05 2.99 -1.96
N ARG A 51 -11.68 1.99 -2.79
CA ARG A 51 -12.62 1.12 -3.50
C ARG A 51 -12.94 -0.18 -2.75
N PHE A 52 -12.55 -0.29 -1.46
CA PHE A 52 -12.75 -1.51 -0.66
C PHE A 52 -14.21 -1.97 -0.62
N LYS A 53 -15.15 -1.06 -0.31
CA LYS A 53 -16.58 -1.37 -0.25
C LYS A 53 -17.21 -1.48 -1.64
N SER A 54 -16.97 -0.47 -2.49
CA SER A 54 -17.60 -0.38 -3.82
C SER A 54 -17.16 -1.51 -4.75
N GLY A 55 -15.92 -1.98 -4.64
CA GLY A 55 -15.38 -3.01 -5.52
C GLY A 55 -15.16 -2.57 -6.95
N ILE A 56 -15.23 -1.26 -7.23
CA ILE A 56 -14.93 -0.71 -8.55
C ILE A 56 -13.50 -1.13 -8.91
N PRO A 57 -13.28 -1.80 -10.07
CA PRO A 57 -11.95 -2.23 -10.46
C PRO A 57 -10.98 -1.06 -10.66
N TRP A 58 -9.69 -1.33 -10.50
CA TRP A 58 -8.61 -0.40 -10.86
C TRP A 58 -8.22 -0.65 -12.32
N ALA A 59 -8.78 0.14 -13.23
CA ALA A 59 -8.57 -0.01 -14.67
C ALA A 59 -7.12 0.25 -15.07
N GLY A 60 -6.49 1.28 -14.49
CA GLY A 60 -5.08 1.61 -14.69
C GLY A 60 -4.13 0.88 -13.73
N GLY A 61 -4.64 -0.10 -12.98
CA GLY A 61 -3.84 -0.97 -12.10
C GLY A 61 -3.13 -0.22 -10.97
N LEU A 62 -1.94 -0.70 -10.59
CA LEU A 62 -1.16 -0.14 -9.48
C LEU A 62 -0.75 1.32 -9.69
N ARG A 63 -0.52 1.73 -10.95
CA ARG A 63 -0.16 3.11 -11.28
C ARG A 63 -1.32 4.06 -11.02
N GLU A 64 -2.55 3.68 -11.37
CA GLU A 64 -3.76 4.44 -11.01
C GLU A 64 -3.90 4.54 -9.49
N MET A 65 -3.69 3.43 -8.77
CA MET A 65 -3.73 3.44 -7.31
C MET A 65 -2.71 4.41 -6.71
N ALA A 66 -1.47 4.37 -7.18
CA ALA A 66 -0.40 5.25 -6.72
C ALA A 66 -0.71 6.72 -6.97
N THR A 67 -1.28 7.07 -8.13
CA THR A 67 -1.72 8.45 -8.41
C THR A 67 -2.79 8.93 -7.43
N ILE A 68 -3.80 8.10 -7.17
CA ILE A 68 -4.83 8.44 -6.18
C ILE A 68 -4.22 8.56 -4.79
N TYR A 69 -3.28 7.68 -4.42
CA TYR A 69 -2.66 7.68 -3.09
C TYR A 69 -1.71 8.84 -2.89
N ALA A 70 -1.00 9.29 -3.93
CA ALA A 70 -0.21 10.51 -3.89
C ALA A 70 -1.08 11.73 -3.57
N GLY A 71 -2.28 11.82 -4.17
CA GLY A 71 -3.26 12.85 -3.83
C GLY A 71 -3.75 12.79 -2.38
N LEU A 72 -3.94 11.57 -1.83
CA LEU A 72 -4.29 11.38 -0.42
C LEU A 72 -3.14 11.74 0.54
N VAL A 73 -1.89 11.47 0.16
CA VAL A 73 -0.72 11.87 0.93
C VAL A 73 -0.60 13.40 0.93
N ALA A 74 -0.70 14.02 -0.23
CA ALA A 74 -0.57 15.48 -0.38
C ALA A 74 -1.73 16.26 0.29
N SER A 75 -2.91 15.65 0.44
CA SER A 75 -4.00 16.28 1.22
C SER A 75 -3.76 16.22 2.74
N ALA A 76 -2.99 15.24 3.22
CA ALA A 76 -2.65 15.09 4.64
C ALA A 76 -1.35 15.80 5.03
N ILE A 77 -0.38 15.88 4.11
CA ILE A 77 0.92 16.52 4.27
C ILE A 77 0.98 17.67 3.26
N LEU A 78 0.61 18.87 3.71
CA LEU A 78 0.55 20.04 2.82
C LEU A 78 1.94 20.50 2.34
N SER A 79 2.95 20.36 3.21
CA SER A 79 4.34 20.68 2.88
C SER A 79 5.28 19.98 3.86
N GLY A 80 6.47 19.60 3.38
CA GLY A 80 7.55 19.05 4.20
C GLY A 80 7.78 17.55 4.02
N PRO A 81 8.61 16.94 4.90
CA PRO A 81 9.01 15.55 4.77
C PRO A 81 7.92 14.57 5.22
N VAL A 82 7.85 13.43 4.54
CA VAL A 82 7.03 12.27 4.90
C VAL A 82 7.83 10.99 4.70
N ILE A 83 7.65 10.00 5.57
CA ILE A 83 8.09 8.63 5.32
C ILE A 83 6.87 7.86 4.79
N LEU A 84 7.06 7.13 3.70
CA LEU A 84 6.04 6.25 3.15
C LEU A 84 6.39 4.80 3.41
N GLY A 85 5.40 3.93 3.55
CA GLY A 85 5.68 2.52 3.69
C GLY A 85 4.46 1.65 3.56
N GLY A 86 4.68 0.36 3.78
CA GLY A 86 3.61 -0.61 3.87
C GLY A 86 4.13 -2.03 3.90
N TRP A 87 3.21 -2.93 4.24
CA TRP A 87 3.44 -4.36 4.24
C TRP A 87 2.95 -5.01 2.94
N SER A 88 3.71 -5.97 2.42
CA SER A 88 3.34 -6.75 1.23
C SER A 88 3.09 -5.85 0.01
N LEU A 89 1.89 -5.87 -0.57
CA LEU A 89 1.48 -4.94 -1.63
C LEU A 89 1.68 -3.47 -1.24
N GLY A 90 1.46 -3.14 0.03
CA GLY A 90 1.55 -1.77 0.54
C GLY A 90 2.94 -1.16 0.35
N GLY A 91 4.01 -1.95 0.44
CA GLY A 91 5.36 -1.46 0.19
C GLY A 91 5.62 -1.12 -1.28
N LEU A 92 5.11 -1.93 -2.22
CA LEU A 92 5.19 -1.60 -3.65
C LEU A 92 4.36 -0.35 -3.97
N LEU A 93 3.16 -0.24 -3.41
CA LEU A 93 2.33 0.95 -3.55
C LEU A 93 3.01 2.18 -2.94
N ALA A 94 3.73 2.05 -1.83
CA ALA A 94 4.51 3.14 -1.24
C ALA A 94 5.63 3.62 -2.15
N LEU A 95 6.35 2.69 -2.80
CA LEU A 95 7.37 3.01 -3.79
C LEU A 95 6.78 3.76 -5.01
N GLU A 96 5.69 3.25 -5.58
CA GLU A 96 5.00 3.89 -6.72
C GLU A 96 4.41 5.26 -6.33
N THR A 97 3.82 5.36 -5.13
CA THR A 97 3.28 6.61 -4.60
C THR A 97 4.39 7.64 -4.40
N ALA A 98 5.55 7.23 -3.87
CA ALA A 98 6.72 8.09 -3.74
C ALA A 98 7.22 8.61 -5.09
N HIS A 99 7.22 7.74 -6.11
CA HIS A 99 7.56 8.15 -7.47
C HIS A 99 6.59 9.22 -7.99
N VAL A 100 5.27 9.02 -7.87
CA VAL A 100 4.28 10.02 -8.32
C VAL A 100 4.40 11.33 -7.53
N LEU A 101 4.58 11.28 -6.21
CA LEU A 101 4.80 12.46 -5.37
C LEU A 101 5.99 13.29 -5.87
N SER A 102 7.12 12.63 -6.18
CA SER A 102 8.32 13.31 -6.68
C SER A 102 8.11 14.08 -7.99
N GLN A 103 7.12 13.68 -8.80
CA GLN A 103 6.85 14.28 -10.10
C GLN A 103 5.74 15.33 -10.05
N SER A 104 4.75 15.16 -9.17
CA SER A 104 3.50 15.93 -9.21
C SER A 104 3.23 16.80 -7.98
N TYR A 105 3.97 16.59 -6.88
CA TYR A 105 3.72 17.26 -5.59
C TYR A 105 5.03 17.80 -4.99
N PRO A 106 5.60 18.89 -5.54
CA PRO A 106 6.93 19.39 -5.16
C PRO A 106 7.04 19.87 -3.70
N ASP A 107 5.91 20.22 -3.07
CA ASP A 107 5.89 20.64 -1.66
C ASP A 107 6.01 19.46 -0.67
N VAL A 108 5.80 18.22 -1.15
CA VAL A 108 5.86 17.00 -0.34
C VAL A 108 7.14 16.24 -0.65
N SER A 109 8.05 16.16 0.32
CA SER A 109 9.32 15.46 0.16
C SER A 109 9.26 14.07 0.81
N VAL A 110 9.59 13.02 0.05
CA VAL A 110 9.68 11.67 0.61
C VAL A 110 11.05 11.50 1.26
N ALA A 111 11.10 11.52 2.59
CA ALA A 111 12.32 11.40 3.37
C ALA A 111 12.82 9.96 3.50
N GLY A 112 11.95 8.97 3.27
CA GLY A 112 12.32 7.57 3.33
C GLY A 112 11.17 6.63 2.96
N LEU A 113 11.54 5.36 2.76
CA LEU A 113 10.64 4.24 2.49
C LEU A 113 10.79 3.14 3.54
N VAL A 114 9.67 2.61 4.03
CA VAL A 114 9.61 1.44 4.93
C VAL A 114 8.89 0.30 4.21
N LEU A 115 9.66 -0.70 3.77
CA LEU A 115 9.17 -1.86 3.03
C LEU A 115 9.18 -3.09 3.92
N VAL A 116 8.02 -3.51 4.41
CA VAL A 116 7.89 -4.69 5.30
C VAL A 116 7.46 -5.88 4.45
N ASP A 117 8.29 -6.93 4.39
CA ASP A 117 8.02 -8.17 3.64
C ASP A 117 7.27 -7.91 2.31
N SER A 118 7.83 -6.99 1.54
CA SER A 118 7.14 -6.36 0.41
C SER A 118 7.40 -7.12 -0.88
N VAL A 119 6.49 -6.99 -1.84
CA VAL A 119 6.66 -7.66 -3.12
C VAL A 119 7.83 -7.05 -3.89
N TYR A 120 8.79 -7.89 -4.27
CA TYR A 120 9.94 -7.45 -5.05
C TYR A 120 9.47 -6.99 -6.45
N PRO A 121 9.85 -5.77 -6.91
CA PRO A 121 9.27 -5.18 -8.11
C PRO A 121 9.75 -5.80 -9.43
N LEU A 122 10.77 -6.66 -9.39
CA LEU A 122 11.23 -7.39 -10.57
C LEU A 122 10.72 -8.84 -10.51
N PRO A 123 10.26 -9.39 -11.64
CA PRO A 123 9.95 -10.81 -11.67
C PRO A 123 11.19 -11.63 -11.35
N PRO A 124 11.06 -12.72 -10.58
CA PRO A 124 12.10 -13.73 -10.47
C PRO A 124 12.52 -14.16 -11.89
N LYS A 125 13.80 -14.49 -12.11
CA LYS A 125 14.26 -14.97 -13.44
C LYS A 125 13.43 -16.14 -13.98
N ALA A 126 12.89 -16.96 -13.08
CA ALA A 126 12.06 -18.10 -13.43
C ALA A 126 10.55 -17.77 -13.58
N GLY A 127 10.13 -16.54 -13.28
CA GLY A 127 8.74 -16.10 -13.25
C GLY A 127 8.03 -16.41 -11.91
N TRP A 128 6.92 -15.73 -11.65
CA TRP A 128 6.12 -15.92 -10.42
C TRP A 128 5.28 -17.19 -10.41
N SER A 129 5.09 -17.82 -11.57
CA SER A 129 4.21 -18.98 -11.75
C SER A 129 4.92 -20.32 -11.52
N VAL A 130 6.17 -20.30 -11.07
CA VAL A 130 6.93 -21.54 -10.86
C VAL A 130 6.38 -22.28 -9.64
N PRO A 131 5.99 -23.57 -9.78
CA PRO A 131 5.61 -24.41 -8.65
C PRO A 131 6.71 -24.40 -7.57
N GLY A 132 6.31 -24.22 -6.31
CA GLY A 132 7.25 -24.18 -5.17
C GLY A 132 7.77 -22.79 -4.78
N MET A 133 7.48 -21.72 -5.54
CA MET A 133 7.85 -20.35 -5.12
C MET A 133 7.10 -19.87 -3.87
N ARG A 134 5.89 -20.38 -3.61
CA ARG A 134 5.19 -20.10 -2.35
C ARG A 134 5.81 -20.92 -1.23
N LEU A 135 6.66 -20.28 -0.45
CA LEU A 135 7.29 -20.90 0.74
C LEU A 135 6.27 -21.25 1.82
N ALA A 136 5.15 -20.52 1.90
CA ALA A 136 4.09 -20.76 2.86
C ALA A 136 2.71 -20.70 2.21
N GLU A 137 1.81 -21.59 2.64
CA GLU A 137 0.40 -21.49 2.29
C GLU A 137 -0.18 -20.25 2.97
N ARG A 138 -0.88 -19.42 2.18
CA ARG A 138 -1.55 -18.26 2.73
C ARG A 138 -2.85 -18.69 3.39
N ARG A 139 -2.90 -18.62 4.73
CA ARG A 139 -4.12 -18.80 5.52
C ARG A 139 -4.55 -17.46 6.12
N ILE A 140 -5.76 -17.02 5.77
CA ILE A 140 -6.37 -15.87 6.45
C ILE A 140 -7.11 -16.42 7.67
N GLU A 141 -6.65 -16.04 8.85
CA GLU A 141 -7.40 -16.26 10.08
C GLU A 141 -8.41 -15.13 10.26
N TRP A 142 -9.69 -15.49 10.37
CA TRP A 142 -10.75 -14.52 10.53
C TRP A 142 -11.15 -14.41 11.99
N PRO A 143 -11.04 -13.22 12.62
CA PRO A 143 -11.68 -12.98 13.91
C PRO A 143 -13.17 -13.33 13.84
N ALA A 144 -13.73 -13.90 14.91
CA ALA A 144 -15.14 -14.33 14.97
C ALA A 144 -16.12 -13.18 14.68
N THR A 145 -15.72 -11.95 14.95
CA THR A 145 -16.49 -10.72 14.70
C THR A 145 -16.46 -10.25 13.23
N THR A 146 -15.67 -10.90 12.36
CA THR A 146 -15.54 -10.48 10.95
C THR A 146 -16.80 -10.83 10.16
N THR A 147 -17.53 -9.80 9.72
CA THR A 147 -18.75 -9.97 8.93
C THR A 147 -18.48 -10.66 7.58
N ARG A 148 -19.48 -11.37 7.05
CA ARG A 148 -19.42 -11.97 5.70
C ARG A 148 -19.14 -10.93 4.62
N ALA A 149 -19.72 -9.74 4.73
CA ALA A 149 -19.49 -8.64 3.78
C ALA A 149 -18.02 -8.20 3.78
N THR A 150 -17.38 -8.10 4.95
CA THR A 150 -15.95 -7.79 5.06
C THR A 150 -15.10 -8.86 4.39
N LYS A 151 -15.39 -10.14 4.62
CA LYS A 151 -14.64 -11.26 4.00
C LYS A 151 -14.68 -11.19 2.47
N ILE A 152 -15.87 -10.97 1.90
CA ILE A 152 -16.06 -10.80 0.44
C ILE A 152 -15.23 -9.63 -0.10
N CYS A 153 -15.24 -8.48 0.59
CA CYS A 153 -14.48 -7.31 0.15
C CYS A 153 -12.97 -7.57 0.17
N VAL A 154 -12.47 -8.22 1.22
CA VAL A 154 -11.06 -8.60 1.37
C VAL A 154 -10.62 -9.58 0.28
N GLU A 155 -11.37 -10.67 0.09
CA GLU A 155 -11.07 -11.67 -0.96
C GLU A 155 -11.04 -11.05 -2.35
N ARG A 156 -11.98 -10.15 -2.65
CA ARG A 156 -11.99 -9.36 -3.89
C ARG A 156 -10.75 -8.48 -4.02
N CYS A 157 -10.36 -7.77 -2.97
CA CYS A 157 -9.15 -6.93 -2.99
C CYS A 157 -7.89 -7.76 -3.28
N PHE A 158 -7.79 -8.95 -2.68
CA PHE A 158 -6.66 -9.84 -2.97
C PHE A 158 -6.66 -10.35 -4.41
N LYS A 159 -7.82 -10.66 -4.99
CA LYS A 159 -7.93 -11.05 -6.40
C LYS A 159 -7.50 -9.90 -7.32
N GLU A 160 -7.95 -8.68 -7.03
CA GLU A 160 -7.56 -7.50 -7.78
C GLU A 160 -6.07 -7.18 -7.64
N ALA A 161 -5.52 -7.27 -6.43
CA ALA A 161 -4.08 -7.14 -6.18
C ALA A 161 -3.28 -8.10 -7.07
N TYR A 162 -3.64 -9.38 -7.08
CA TYR A 162 -2.95 -10.37 -7.91
C TYR A 162 -3.04 -10.06 -9.41
N ARG A 163 -4.22 -9.66 -9.91
CA ARG A 163 -4.44 -9.23 -11.29
C ARG A 163 -3.51 -8.07 -11.66
N MET A 164 -3.50 -7.01 -10.84
CA MET A 164 -2.71 -5.81 -11.11
C MET A 164 -1.20 -6.06 -11.00
N MET A 165 -0.76 -6.86 -10.04
CA MET A 165 0.65 -7.23 -9.88
C MET A 165 1.19 -7.98 -11.10
N THR A 166 0.40 -8.93 -11.62
CA THR A 166 0.78 -9.69 -12.83
C THR A 166 0.93 -8.74 -14.03
N ALA A 167 -0.02 -7.83 -14.22
CA ALA A 167 0.03 -6.85 -15.32
C ALA A 167 1.14 -5.79 -15.14
N TYR A 168 1.42 -5.38 -13.90
CA TYR A 168 2.47 -4.41 -13.60
C TYR A 168 3.85 -4.96 -14.00
N PHE A 169 4.17 -6.21 -13.63
CA PHE A 169 5.46 -6.81 -13.95
C PHE A 169 5.66 -7.13 -15.43
N THR A 170 4.61 -7.52 -16.15
CA THR A 170 4.72 -7.73 -17.61
C THR A 170 5.00 -6.43 -18.33
N SER A 171 4.36 -5.31 -17.92
CA SER A 171 4.60 -3.99 -18.51
C SER A 171 5.99 -3.42 -18.23
N THR A 172 6.57 -3.72 -17.06
CA THR A 172 7.91 -3.23 -16.69
C THR A 172 9.02 -4.05 -17.34
N SER A 173 8.81 -5.36 -17.57
CA SER A 173 9.80 -6.22 -18.24
C SER A 173 10.02 -5.84 -19.70
N THR A 174 8.99 -5.35 -20.39
CA THR A 174 9.12 -4.91 -21.80
C THR A 174 9.85 -3.59 -21.96
N ALA A 175 9.91 -2.76 -20.90
CA ALA A 175 10.60 -1.47 -20.94
C ALA A 175 12.11 -1.56 -20.74
N LYS A 176 12.67 -2.75 -20.48
CA LYS A 176 14.10 -2.97 -20.19
C LYS A 176 14.81 -3.92 -21.18
N ILE A 177 14.28 -4.10 -22.39
CA ILE A 177 14.95 -4.90 -23.43
C ILE A 177 15.66 -4.01 -24.48
N ASP A 178 15.52 -2.70 -24.41
CA ASP A 178 16.24 -1.77 -25.27
C ASP A 178 17.37 -1.07 -24.48
N ASP A 179 18.45 -1.80 -24.22
CA ASP A 179 19.80 -1.28 -23.90
C ASP A 179 20.87 -2.31 -24.33
#